data_AF-A0A166QDG0-F1
#
_entry.id   AF-A0A166QDG0-F1
#
_cell.length_a   1.000
_cell.length_b   1.000
_cell.length_c   1.000
_cell.angle_alpha   90.00
_cell.angle_beta   90.00
_cell.angle_gamma   90.00
#
_symmetry.space_group_name_H-M   'P 1'
#
loop_
_entity.id
_entity.type
_entity.pdbx_description
1 polymer ?
#
loop_
_entity_poly.entity_id
_entity_poly.type
_entity_poly.pdbx_seq_one_letter_code
_entity_poly.pdbx_strand_id
1 'polypeptide(L)'
;MSYVNFVADIVEKYYIKIIDWPAGTPFIKPADIGDINELRRLVTAFKTGTAYWRPLTRRERKQVDIEAKARKEAGIQAKKSRAKRSDAGMKR
;
A
#
# COMPACT_ATOMS: atom_id res chain seq x y z
N MET A 1 8.96 -1.76 -1.62
CA MET A 1 7.51 -1.70 -1.30
C MET A 1 6.89 -3.02 -1.72
N SER A 2 6.19 -3.70 -0.81
CA SER A 2 5.43 -4.90 -1.16
C SER A 2 4.01 -4.49 -1.55
N TYR A 3 3.52 -4.90 -2.72
CA TYR A 3 2.12 -4.65 -3.11
C TYR A 3 1.13 -5.33 -2.15
N VAL A 4 1.56 -6.43 -1.51
CA VAL A 4 0.81 -7.09 -0.43
C VAL A 4 0.62 -6.16 0.77
N ASN A 5 1.61 -5.32 1.07
CA ASN A 5 1.57 -4.37 2.18
C ASN A 5 1.28 -2.94 1.72
N PHE A 6 0.70 -2.78 0.52
CA PHE A 6 0.42 -1.47 -0.06
C PHE A 6 -0.31 -0.55 0.92
N VAL A 7 -1.30 -1.09 1.63
CA VAL A 7 -2.09 -0.30 2.58
C VAL A 7 -1.21 0.25 3.70
N ALA A 8 -0.36 -0.55 4.32
CA ALA A 8 0.51 -0.08 5.41
C ALA A 8 1.67 0.80 4.90
N ASP A 9 2.34 0.40 3.82
CA ASP A 9 3.53 1.09 3.31
C ASP A 9 3.17 2.42 2.60
N ILE A 10 1.98 2.52 1.99
CA ILE A 10 1.55 3.70 1.22
C ILE A 10 0.35 4.41 1.82
N VAL A 11 -0.77 3.72 2.03
CA VAL A 11 -2.03 4.38 2.44
C VAL A 11 -1.92 4.91 3.87
N GLU A 12 -1.45 4.11 4.81
CA GLU A 12 -1.29 4.51 6.22
C GLU A 12 -0.13 5.50 6.40
N LYS A 13 0.98 5.28 5.69
CA LYS A 13 2.19 6.10 5.87
C LYS A 13 2.12 7.46 5.17
N TYR A 14 1.62 7.50 3.94
CA TYR A 14 1.62 8.70 3.11
C TYR A 14 0.23 9.30 2.89
N TYR A 15 -0.83 8.61 3.34
CA TYR A 15 -2.22 9.02 3.13
C TYR A 15 -2.53 9.28 1.65
N ILE A 16 -2.02 8.40 0.80
CA ILE A 16 -2.25 8.41 -0.65
C ILE A 16 -2.89 7.07 -1.03
N LYS A 17 -3.92 7.12 -1.87
CA LYS A 17 -4.52 5.92 -2.47
C LYS A 17 -4.57 6.03 -4.00
N ILE A 18 -4.69 4.88 -4.65
CA ILE A 18 -5.05 4.82 -6.07
C ILE A 18 -6.57 4.81 -6.15
N ILE A 19 -7.11 5.65 -7.01
CA ILE A 19 -8.53 5.69 -7.36
C ILE A 19 -8.72 4.96 -8.69
N ASP A 20 -9.85 4.28 -8.82
CA ASP A 20 -10.33 3.70 -10.08
C ASP A 20 -9.31 2.77 -10.76
N TRP A 21 -8.70 1.89 -9.95
CA TRP A 21 -7.86 0.81 -10.47
C TRP A 21 -8.65 -0.02 -11.49
N PRO A 22 -8.10 -0.32 -12.67
CA PRO A 22 -8.84 -0.95 -13.75
C PRO A 22 -9.35 -2.34 -13.37
N ALA A 23 -10.63 -2.59 -13.66
CA ALA A 23 -11.27 -3.87 -13.40
C ALA A 23 -10.60 -4.99 -14.22
N GLY A 24 -10.42 -6.14 -13.60
CA GLY A 24 -9.77 -7.30 -14.22
C GLY A 24 -8.24 -7.20 -14.31
N THR A 25 -7.62 -6.18 -13.70
CA THR A 25 -6.16 -6.13 -13.54
C THR A 25 -5.78 -6.48 -12.10
N PRO A 26 -4.93 -7.51 -11.89
CA PRO A 26 -4.50 -7.87 -10.54
C PRO A 26 -3.73 -6.74 -9.87
N PHE A 27 -3.99 -6.50 -8.59
CA PHE A 27 -3.29 -5.50 -7.79
C PHE A 27 -1.94 -6.04 -7.29
N ILE A 28 -1.02 -6.26 -8.23
CA ILE A 28 0.32 -6.82 -7.99
C ILE A 28 1.38 -5.92 -8.60
N LYS A 29 2.67 -6.27 -8.43
CA LYS A 29 3.75 -5.56 -9.10
C LYS A 29 3.53 -5.65 -10.61
N PRO A 30 3.65 -4.55 -11.36
CA PRO A 30 3.52 -4.57 -12.82
C PRO A 30 4.46 -5.56 -13.50
N ALA A 31 5.64 -5.82 -12.92
CA ALA A 31 6.60 -6.80 -13.43
C ALA A 31 6.13 -8.27 -13.26
N ASP A 32 5.22 -8.52 -12.33
CA ASP A 32 4.65 -9.85 -12.08
C ASP A 32 3.36 -10.08 -12.90
N ILE A 33 2.91 -9.08 -13.67
CA ILE A 33 1.75 -9.21 -14.57
C ILE A 33 2.21 -9.98 -15.82
N GLY A 34 1.71 -11.20 -15.96
CA GLY A 34 2.06 -12.08 -17.08
C GLY A 34 1.37 -11.74 -18.40
N ASP A 35 0.19 -11.12 -18.35
CA ASP A 35 -0.57 -10.75 -19.55
C ASP A 35 -0.27 -9.31 -20.01
N ILE A 36 0.19 -9.18 -21.24
CA ILE A 36 0.47 -7.90 -21.89
C ILE A 36 -0.80 -7.06 -22.02
N ASN A 37 -1.97 -7.67 -22.20
CA ASN A 37 -3.22 -6.91 -22.32
C ASN A 37 -3.62 -6.27 -20.99
N GLU A 38 -3.50 -6.99 -19.88
CA GLU A 38 -3.69 -6.44 -18.53
C GLU A 38 -2.72 -5.28 -18.26
N LEU A 39 -1.44 -5.44 -18.61
CA LEU A 39 -0.45 -4.39 -18.44
C LEU A 39 -0.79 -3.15 -19.30
N ARG A 40 -1.21 -3.34 -20.55
CA ARG A 40 -1.64 -2.24 -21.42
C ARG A 40 -2.86 -1.52 -20.86
N ARG A 41 -3.86 -2.25 -20.35
CA ARG A 41 -5.03 -1.64 -19.69
C ARG A 41 -4.61 -0.79 -18.50
N LEU A 42 -3.70 -1.31 -17.66
CA LEU A 42 -3.17 -0.58 -16.53
C LEU A 42 -2.48 0.72 -16.95
N VAL A 43 -1.57 0.63 -17.91
CA VAL A 43 -0.84 1.80 -18.43
C VAL A 43 -1.80 2.82 -19.05
N THR A 44 -2.75 2.37 -19.85
CA THR A 44 -3.75 3.25 -20.47
C THR A 44 -4.60 3.93 -19.41
N ALA A 45 -5.02 3.23 -18.35
CA ALA A 45 -5.81 3.80 -17.28
C ALA A 45 -5.07 4.94 -16.56
N PHE A 46 -3.78 4.76 -16.27
CA PHE A 46 -2.97 5.82 -15.69
C PHE A 46 -2.69 6.98 -16.66
N LYS A 47 -2.46 6.69 -17.95
CA LYS A 47 -2.20 7.72 -18.96
C LYS A 47 -3.41 8.59 -19.26
N THR A 48 -4.60 7.99 -19.28
CA THR A 48 -5.87 8.69 -19.53
C THR A 48 -6.42 9.36 -18.28
N GLY A 49 -5.83 9.08 -17.10
CA GLY A 49 -6.29 9.60 -15.82
C GLY A 49 -7.53 8.90 -15.29
N THR A 50 -7.99 7.80 -15.90
CA THR A 50 -9.08 7.01 -15.32
C THR A 50 -8.61 6.36 -14.02
N ALA A 51 -7.36 5.92 -13.94
CA ALA A 51 -6.72 5.52 -12.69
C ALA A 51 -5.71 6.58 -12.27
N TYR A 52 -5.74 7.01 -11.00
CA TYR A 52 -4.86 8.08 -10.55
C TYR A 52 -4.57 8.01 -9.05
N TRP A 53 -3.45 8.64 -8.67
CA TRP A 53 -3.07 8.78 -7.28
C TRP A 53 -3.74 10.00 -6.68
N ARG A 54 -4.34 9.83 -5.49
CA ARG A 54 -4.98 10.93 -4.79
C ARG A 54 -4.61 10.94 -3.30
N PRO A 55 -4.33 12.11 -2.72
CA PRO A 55 -4.28 12.24 -1.27
C PRO A 55 -5.66 11.96 -0.66
N LEU A 56 -5.65 11.33 0.52
CA LEU A 56 -6.84 11.13 1.33
C LEU A 56 -7.31 12.45 1.93
N THR A 57 -8.63 12.65 1.95
CA THR A 57 -9.29 13.72 2.71
C THR A 57 -9.11 13.52 4.20
N ARG A 58 -9.35 14.57 4.99
CA ARG A 58 -9.30 14.49 6.46
C ARG A 58 -10.20 13.40 7.04
N ARG A 59 -11.35 13.13 6.43
CA ARG A 59 -12.27 12.06 6.87
C ARG A 59 -11.69 10.68 6.59
N GLU A 60 -11.19 10.46 5.38
CA GLU A 60 -10.56 9.21 4.97
C GLU A 60 -9.29 8.91 5.79
N ARG A 61 -8.48 9.93 6.12
CA ARG A 61 -7.31 9.75 6.99
C ARG A 61 -7.70 9.24 8.37
N LYS A 62 -8.74 9.83 8.99
CA LYS A 62 -9.24 9.37 10.28
C LYS A 62 -9.70 7.91 10.23
N GLN A 63 -10.35 7.49 9.15
CA GLN A 63 -10.75 6.10 8.96
C GLN A 63 -9.54 5.18 8.86
N VAL A 64 -8.54 5.54 8.05
CA VAL A 64 -7.29 4.79 7.93
C VAL A 64 -6.58 4.67 9.28
N ASP A 65 -6.56 5.72 10.09
CA ASP A 65 -5.97 5.65 11.44
C ASP A 65 -6.71 4.69 12.37
N ILE A 66 -8.04 4.65 12.31
CA ILE A 66 -8.88 3.73 13.09
C ILE A 66 -8.62 2.29 12.64
N GLU A 67 -8.62 2.05 11.32
CA GLU A 67 -8.34 0.73 10.75
C GLU A 67 -6.91 0.26 11.08
N ALA A 68 -5.93 1.16 11.01
CA ALA A 68 -4.55 0.85 11.35
C ALA A 68 -4.39 0.48 12.84
N LYS A 69 -5.14 1.13 13.74
CA LYS A 69 -5.20 0.75 15.16
C LYS A 69 -5.82 -0.63 15.35
N ALA A 70 -6.97 -0.89 14.71
CA ALA A 70 -7.64 -2.18 14.78
C ALA A 70 -6.74 -3.33 14.27
N ARG A 71 -5.99 -3.11 13.18
CA ARG A 71 -5.03 -4.11 12.67
C ARG A 71 -3.88 -4.39 13.63
N LYS A 72 -3.37 -3.35 14.32
CA LYS A 72 -2.34 -3.51 15.35
C LYS A 72 -2.85 -4.29 16.55
N GLU A 73 -4.07 -4.01 16.99
CA GLU A 73 -4.74 -4.72 18.09
C GLU A 73 -5.01 -6.18 17.72
N ALA A 74 -5.40 -6.45 16.48
CA ALA A 74 -5.57 -7.80 15.94
C ALA A 74 -4.25 -8.56 15.71
N GLY A 75 -3.09 -7.94 15.95
CA GLY A 75 -1.78 -8.55 15.74
C GLY A 75 -1.40 -8.76 14.27
N ILE A 76 -2.18 -8.21 13.32
CA ILE A 76 -1.92 -8.27 11.88
C ILE A 76 -0.84 -7.23 11.57
N GLN A 77 0.41 -7.54 11.91
CA GLN A 77 1.55 -6.72 11.53
C GLN A 77 1.86 -6.94 10.04
N ALA A 78 1.59 -5.93 9.21
CA ALA A 78 1.99 -5.91 7.80
C ALA A 78 3.52 -6.03 7.61
N LYS A 79 4.33 -5.81 8.65
CA LYS A 79 5.77 -5.97 8.60
C LYS A 79 6.27 -6.55 9.92
N LYS A 80 7.07 -7.62 9.86
CA LYS A 80 7.86 -8.06 11.02
C LYS A 80 8.61 -6.85 11.58
N SER A 81 8.46 -6.60 12.87
CA SER A 81 9.29 -5.62 13.57
C SER A 81 10.76 -5.95 13.30
N ARG A 82 11.56 -4.91 13.02
CA ARG A 82 12.98 -5.09 12.71
C ARG A 82 13.64 -5.75 13.91
N ALA A 83 14.37 -6.84 13.69
CA ALA A 83 15.07 -7.55 14.75
C ALA A 83 15.87 -6.56 15.61
N LYS A 84 15.63 -6.58 16.92
CA LYS A 84 16.38 -5.78 17.87
C LYS A 84 17.82 -6.30 17.84
N ARG A 85 18.78 -5.41 17.55
CA ARG A 85 20.20 -5.76 17.55
C ARG A 85 20.63 -6.14 18.97
N SER A 86 21.50 -7.14 19.10
CA SER A 86 22.05 -7.61 20.39
C SER A 86 22.65 -6.46 21.21
N ASP A 87 23.28 -5.50 20.54
CA ASP A 87 24.04 -4.43 21.18
C ASP A 87 23.18 -3.19 21.49
N ALA A 88 21.87 -3.25 21.23
CA ALA A 88 20.96 -2.14 21.45
C ALA A 88 20.77 -1.89 22.96
N GLY A 89 21.61 -1.01 23.52
CA GLY A 89 21.59 -0.62 24.92
C GLY A 89 22.85 -1.01 25.71
N MET A 90 23.84 -1.67 25.09
CA MET A 90 25.14 -1.86 25.71
C MET A 90 25.92 -0.54 25.68
N LYS A 91 26.20 0.01 26.87
CA LYS A 91 27.22 1.05 27.01
C LYS A 91 28.58 0.39 26.72
N ARG A 92 29.36 1.03 25.84
CA ARG A 92 30.78 0.71 25.67
C ARG A 92 31.53 0.97 26.97
#